data_AF-A0A0S3T806-F1
#
_entry.id   AF-A0A0S3T806-F1
#
_cell.length_a   1.000
_cell.length_b   1.000
_cell.length_c   1.000
_cell.angle_alpha   90.00
_cell.angle_beta   90.00
_cell.angle_gamma   90.00
#
_symmetry.space_group_name_H-M   'P 1'
#
loop_
_entity.id
_entity.type
_entity.pdbx_description
1 polymer ?
#
loop_
_entity_poly.entity_id
_entity_poly.type
_entity_poly.pdbx_seq_one_letter_code
_entity_poly.pdbx_strand_id
1 'polypeptide(L)'
;MYCWRSGWKNIRKKKLDDLKENVEAKGKLLEFENYVYESLKKYEVSPEIFLKGSSYMTWWNKYKESADNHRLASFMSNRQHFDQYTEGAYSFP
;
A
#
# COMPACT_ATOMS: atom_id res chain seq x y z
N MET A 1 -24.02 37.47 25.69
CA MET A 1 -23.41 36.18 26.09
C MET A 1 -23.00 35.47 24.80
N TYR A 2 -21.72 35.55 24.39
CA TYR A 2 -21.29 35.16 23.05
C TYR A 2 -21.28 33.63 22.86
N CYS A 3 -21.69 33.26 21.65
CA CYS A 3 -22.10 31.94 21.17
C CYS A 3 -20.95 30.91 21.14
N TRP A 4 -20.99 29.91 22.03
CA TRP A 4 -20.02 28.79 22.07
C TRP A 4 -20.31 27.67 21.04
N ARG A 5 -21.39 27.79 20.26
CA ARG A 5 -21.89 26.70 19.40
C ARG A 5 -21.14 26.57 18.06
N SER A 6 -20.41 27.61 17.64
CA SER A 6 -19.75 27.67 16.33
C SER A 6 -18.40 26.93 16.30
N GLY A 7 -17.63 26.94 17.39
CA GLY A 7 -16.33 26.26 17.46
C GLY A 7 -16.44 24.74 17.38
N TRP A 8 -17.45 24.15 18.01
CA TRP A 8 -17.67 22.70 18.04
C TRP A 8 -18.14 22.11 16.71
N LYS A 9 -18.88 22.88 15.91
CA LYS A 9 -19.29 22.46 14.56
C LYS A 9 -18.08 22.39 13.61
N ASN A 10 -17.15 23.33 13.75
CA ASN A 10 -15.96 23.39 12.90
C ASN A 10 -14.96 22.25 13.20
N ILE A 11 -14.78 21.92 14.49
CA ILE A 11 -13.92 20.80 14.92
C ILE A 11 -14.44 19.45 14.42
N ARG A 12 -15.76 19.23 14.52
CA ARG A 12 -16.38 17.98 14.03
C ARG A 12 -16.31 17.84 12.52
N LYS A 13 -16.44 18.93 11.77
CA LYS A 13 -16.33 18.93 10.31
C LYS A 13 -14.91 18.59 9.88
N LYS A 14 -13.89 19.25 10.46
CA LYS A 14 -12.48 18.93 10.21
C LYS A 14 -12.15 17.47 10.51
N LYS A 15 -12.57 16.95 11.67
CA LYS A 15 -12.32 15.56 12.06
C LYS A 15 -13.00 14.55 11.12
N LEU A 16 -14.16 14.90 10.53
CA LEU A 16 -14.85 14.05 9.56
C LEU A 16 -14.15 14.04 8.20
N ASP A 17 -13.64 15.20 7.76
CA ASP A 17 -12.88 15.32 6.51
C ASP A 17 -11.55 14.57 6.61
N ASP A 18 -10.82 14.71 7.72
CA ASP A 18 -9.56 13.96 7.99
C ASP A 18 -9.80 12.43 7.99
N LEU A 19 -10.91 11.96 8.58
CA LEU A 19 -11.28 10.54 8.57
C LEU A 19 -11.61 10.04 7.17
N LYS A 20 -12.33 10.85 6.38
CA LYS A 20 -12.70 10.52 5.01
C LYS A 20 -11.48 10.44 4.09
N GLU A 21 -10.55 11.39 4.21
CA GLU A 21 -9.28 11.36 3.49
C GLU A 21 -8.44 10.13 3.86
N ASN A 22 -8.42 9.74 5.14
CA ASN A 22 -7.69 8.55 5.58
C ASN A 22 -8.29 7.26 5.00
N VAL A 23 -9.62 7.14 4.98
CA VAL A 23 -10.32 6.00 4.39
C VAL A 23 -10.08 5.94 2.87
N GLU A 24 -10.15 7.07 2.18
CA GLU A 24 -9.91 7.12 0.73
C GLU A 24 -8.45 6.81 0.38
N ALA A 25 -7.50 7.33 1.17
CA ALA A 25 -6.09 7.03 1.01
C ALA A 25 -5.79 5.54 1.22
N LYS A 26 -6.40 4.90 2.23
CA LYS A 26 -6.32 3.44 2.43
C LYS A 26 -6.91 2.66 1.26
N GLY A 27 -8.04 3.11 0.71
CA GLY A 27 -8.64 2.51 -0.48
C GLY A 27 -7.70 2.55 -1.69
N LYS A 28 -7.08 3.70 -1.96
CA LYS A 28 -6.09 3.87 -3.04
C LYS A 28 -4.85 3.01 -2.84
N LEU A 29 -4.39 2.85 -1.60
CA LEU A 29 -3.26 1.96 -1.28
C LEU A 29 -3.60 0.49 -1.58
N LEU A 30 -4.80 0.04 -1.21
CA LEU A 30 -5.27 -1.31 -1.50
C LEU A 30 -5.43 -1.55 -3.01
N GLU A 31 -5.95 -0.56 -3.75
CA GLU A 31 -6.05 -0.61 -5.21
C GLU A 31 -4.66 -0.71 -5.86
N PHE A 32 -3.71 0.10 -5.39
CA PHE A 32 -2.32 0.04 -5.85
C PHE A 32 -1.65 -1.30 -5.52
N GLU A 33 -1.87 -1.86 -4.33
CA GLU A 33 -1.38 -3.20 -3.99
C GLU A 33 -1.90 -4.24 -4.97
N ASN A 34 -3.22 -4.27 -5.21
CA ASN A 34 -3.82 -5.22 -6.15
C ASN A 34 -3.26 -5.04 -7.56
N TYR A 35 -3.11 -3.79 -8.02
CA TYR A 35 -2.52 -3.49 -9.31
C TYR A 35 -1.09 -4.06 -9.44
N VAL A 36 -0.26 -3.86 -8.42
CA VAL A 36 1.12 -4.39 -8.43
C VAL A 36 1.10 -5.92 -8.39
N TYR A 37 0.26 -6.54 -7.56
CA TYR A 37 0.16 -8.00 -7.48
C TYR A 37 -0.28 -8.63 -8.81
N GLU A 38 -1.24 -8.03 -9.52
CA GLU A 38 -1.66 -8.47 -10.84
C GLU A 38 -0.57 -8.25 -11.91
N SER A 39 0.16 -7.13 -11.84
CA SER A 39 1.29 -6.86 -12.74
C SER A 39 2.43 -7.85 -12.51
N LEU A 40 2.65 -8.24 -11.26
CA LEU A 40 3.59 -9.30 -10.88
C LEU A 40 3.18 -10.65 -11.45
N LYS A 41 1.91 -11.04 -11.30
CA LYS A 41 1.36 -12.27 -11.89
C LYS A 41 1.59 -12.37 -13.40
N LYS A 42 1.52 -11.24 -14.10
CA LYS A 42 1.73 -11.16 -15.55
C LYS A 42 3.19 -11.00 -15.97
N TYR A 43 4.12 -10.90 -15.03
CA TYR A 43 5.53 -10.61 -15.30
C TYR A 43 5.73 -9.29 -16.09
N GLU A 44 4.84 -8.32 -15.93
CA GLU A 44 4.91 -7.01 -16.62
C GLU A 44 5.91 -6.05 -15.96
N VAL A 45 6.40 -6.38 -14.77
CA VAL A 45 7.34 -5.55 -14.00
C VAL A 45 8.73 -6.18 -13.96
N SER A 46 9.75 -5.36 -14.19
CA SER A 46 11.15 -5.79 -14.13
C SER A 46 11.53 -6.11 -12.67
N PRO A 47 12.28 -7.20 -12.41
CA PRO A 47 12.75 -7.56 -11.06
C PRO A 47 13.64 -6.48 -10.42
N GLU A 48 14.13 -5.51 -11.20
CA GLU A 48 14.88 -4.35 -10.71
C GLU A 48 14.11 -3.53 -9.66
N ILE A 49 12.77 -3.60 -9.66
CA ILE A 49 11.96 -2.94 -8.63
C ILE A 49 12.18 -3.53 -7.23
N PHE A 50 12.72 -4.73 -7.11
CA PHE A 50 13.01 -5.38 -5.82
C PHE A 50 14.40 -5.05 -5.27
N LEU A 51 15.20 -4.29 -6.02
CA LEU A 51 16.50 -3.84 -5.53
C LEU A 51 16.33 -2.99 -4.27
N LYS A 52 17.21 -3.20 -3.28
CA LYS A 52 17.12 -2.52 -1.96
C LYS A 52 17.07 -0.99 -2.06
N GLY A 53 17.64 -0.40 -3.12
CA GLY A 53 17.64 1.04 -3.37
C GLY A 53 16.48 1.54 -4.23
N SER A 54 15.55 0.68 -4.65
CA SER A 54 14.44 1.10 -5.51
C SER A 54 13.42 1.95 -4.73
N SER A 55 12.76 2.85 -5.46
CA SER A 55 11.63 3.61 -4.93
C SER A 55 10.50 2.69 -4.45
N TYR A 56 10.31 1.56 -5.12
CA TYR A 56 9.31 0.56 -4.75
C TYR A 56 9.62 -0.10 -3.41
N MET A 57 10.87 -0.51 -3.16
CA MET A 57 11.29 -1.08 -1.87
C MET A 57 11.21 -0.06 -0.74
N THR A 58 11.44 1.22 -1.04
CA THR A 58 11.23 2.31 -0.07
C THR A 58 9.75 2.48 0.28
N TRP A 59 8.86 2.43 -0.71
CA TRP A 59 7.42 2.46 -0.49
C TRP A 59 6.94 1.23 0.29
N TRP A 60 7.33 0.02 -0.13
CA TRP A 60 6.95 -1.23 0.52
C TRP A 60 7.36 -1.26 1.99
N ASN A 61 8.56 -0.78 2.33
CA ASN A 61 9.01 -0.73 3.73
C ASN A 61 8.15 0.17 4.63
N LYS A 62 7.52 1.22 4.08
CA LYS A 62 6.57 2.05 4.81
C LYS A 62 5.17 1.43 4.82
N TYR A 63 4.80 0.78 3.73
CA TYR A 63 3.47 0.21 3.56
C TYR A 63 3.26 -1.11 4.31
N LYS A 64 4.29 -1.95 4.45
CA LYS A 64 4.21 -3.29 5.08
C LYS A 64 3.61 -3.28 6.50
N GLU A 65 3.72 -2.18 7.23
CA GLU A 65 3.13 -2.02 8.57
C GLU A 65 1.61 -1.81 8.53
N SER A 66 1.11 -1.31 7.40
CA SER A 66 -0.31 -1.05 7.12
C SER A 66 -0.91 -2.04 6.13
N ALA A 67 -0.12 -2.98 5.62
CA ALA A 67 -0.56 -3.99 4.67
C ALA A 67 -1.34 -5.07 5.43
N ASP A 68 -2.66 -4.92 5.50
CA ASP A 68 -3.56 -5.92 6.06
C ASP A 68 -3.66 -7.18 5.17
N ASN A 69 -3.22 -7.07 3.91
CA ASN A 69 -3.42 -8.11 2.92
C ASN A 69 -2.18 -9.02 2.80
N HIS A 70 -2.39 -10.30 3.09
CA HIS A 70 -1.31 -11.28 3.21
C HIS A 70 -0.66 -11.69 1.88
N ARG A 71 -1.26 -11.35 0.72
CA ARG A 71 -0.79 -11.87 -0.59
C ARG A 71 0.51 -11.24 -1.04
N LEU A 72 0.54 -9.91 -1.18
CA LEU A 72 1.78 -9.20 -1.54
C LEU A 72 2.79 -9.29 -0.39
N ALA A 73 2.32 -9.27 0.86
CA ALA A 73 3.19 -9.44 2.02
C ALA A 73 3.88 -10.81 2.04
N SER A 74 3.17 -11.89 1.69
CA SER A 74 3.74 -13.25 1.58
C SER A 74 4.83 -13.29 0.49
N PHE A 75 4.55 -12.72 -0.68
CA PHE A 75 5.54 -12.60 -1.75
C PHE A 75 6.79 -11.82 -1.28
N MET A 76 6.59 -10.63 -0.72
CA MET A 76 7.68 -9.73 -0.31
C MET A 76 8.43 -10.17 0.97
N SER A 77 7.93 -11.17 1.69
CA SER A 77 8.52 -11.64 2.96
C SER A 77 9.85 -12.38 2.76
N ASN A 78 10.04 -13.02 1.60
CA ASN A 78 11.19 -13.86 1.33
C ASN A 78 11.93 -13.39 0.08
N ARG A 79 13.24 -13.15 0.20
CA ARG A 79 14.06 -12.77 -0.94
C ARG A 79 14.14 -13.85 -2.01
N GLN A 80 14.04 -15.13 -1.64
CA GLN A 80 14.07 -16.23 -2.62
C GLN A 80 12.93 -16.10 -3.64
N HIS A 81 11.80 -15.50 -3.27
CA HIS A 81 10.71 -15.27 -4.22
C HIS A 81 11.12 -14.29 -5.34
N PHE A 82 12.02 -13.34 -5.06
CA PHE A 82 12.53 -12.41 -6.07
C PHE A 82 13.47 -13.10 -7.05
N ASP A 83 14.29 -14.03 -6.56
CA ASP A 83 15.16 -14.85 -7.40
C ASP A 83 14.30 -15.75 -8.31
N GLN A 84 13.33 -16.47 -7.74
CA GLN A 84 12.37 -17.28 -8.51
C GLN A 84 11.55 -16.45 -9.51
N TYR A 85 11.19 -15.22 -9.15
CA TYR A 85 10.48 -14.31 -10.05
C TYR A 85 11.37 -13.88 -11.22
N THR A 86 12.65 -13.60 -10.95
CA THR A 86 13.63 -13.26 -12.00
C THR A 86 13.84 -14.43 -12.97
N GLU A 87 13.78 -15.66 -12.47
CA GLU A 87 13.86 -16.89 -13.27
C GLU A 87 12.55 -17.25 -13.97
N GLY A 88 11.44 -16.54 -13.70
CA GLY A 88 10.10 -16.89 -14.20
C GLY A 88 9.51 -18.17 -13.60
N ALA A 89 10.10 -18.68 -12.52
CA ALA A 89 9.73 -19.92 -11.84
C ALA A 89 8.77 -19.70 -10.66
N TYR A 90 8.48 -18.45 -10.28
CA TYR A 90 7.58 -18.15 -9.18
C TYR A 90 6.10 -18.33 -9.58
N SER A 91 5.40 -19.22 -8.87
CA SER A 91 3.97 -19.41 -9.06
C SER A 91 3.20 -18.63 -8.00
N PHE A 92 2.51 -17.57 -8.42
CA PHE A 92 1.62 -16.83 -7.54
C PHE A 92 0.37 -17.66 -7.22
N PRO A 93 0.04 -17.87 -5.92
CA PRO A 93 -1.21 -18.50 -5.53
C PRO A 93 -2.44 -17.62 -5.82
#